data_AF-A0A101HHB8-F1
#
_entry.id   AF-A0A101HHB8-F1
#
_cell.length_a   1.000
_cell.length_b   1.000
_cell.length_c   1.000
_cell.angle_alpha   90.00
_cell.angle_beta   90.00
_cell.angle_gamma   90.00
#
_symmetry.space_group_name_H-M   'P 1'
#
loop_
_entity.id
_entity.type
_entity.pdbx_description
1 polymer ?
#
loop_
_entity_poly.entity_id
_entity_poly.type
_entity_poly.pdbx_seq_one_letter_code
_entity_poly.pdbx_strand_id
1 'polypeptide(L)'
;MIPILLCIATGILTGYLFRKTSFVKYTSPLLSVVIMLLLFFLGVSVGSNKQVISNFSGIGLEALLLTVGGTLGSLICAKWVFARFFAGKKNRSEQPSPVNNLSRCSEEEDDQKENKPTL
;
A
#
# COMPACT_ATOMS: atom_id res chain seq x y z
N MET A 1 3.05 2.31 -23.36
CA MET A 1 2.19 1.28 -22.74
C MET A 1 2.77 -0.13 -22.88
N ILE A 2 3.13 -0.58 -24.08
CA ILE A 2 3.87 -1.84 -24.31
C ILE A 2 5.11 -2.05 -23.41
N PRO A 3 6.00 -1.05 -23.14
CA PRO A 3 7.17 -1.26 -22.28
C PRO A 3 6.81 -1.59 -20.82
N ILE A 4 5.69 -1.07 -20.32
CA ILE A 4 5.23 -1.34 -18.96
C ILE A 4 4.78 -2.79 -18.85
N LEU A 5 4.02 -3.27 -19.85
CA LEU A 5 3.61 -4.67 -19.95
C LEU A 5 4.82 -5.61 -20.03
N LEU A 6 5.83 -5.27 -20.84
CA LEU A 6 7.06 -6.04 -20.94
C LEU A 6 7.81 -6.09 -19.62
N CYS A 7 7.92 -4.97 -18.90
CA CYS A 7 8.59 -4.90 -17.60
C CYS A 7 7.89 -5.74 -16.53
N ILE A 8 6.55 -5.75 -16.51
CA ILE A 8 5.78 -6.61 -15.60
C ILE A 8 5.98 -8.09 -15.97
N ALA A 9 5.93 -8.42 -17.27
CA ALA A 9 6.12 -9.79 -17.74
C ALA A 9 7.52 -10.34 -17.42
N THR A 10 8.57 -9.54 -17.65
CA THR A 10 9.93 -9.92 -17.30
C THR A 10 10.14 -9.98 -15.80
N GLY A 11 9.56 -9.06 -15.03
CA GLY A 11 9.62 -9.09 -13.56
C GLY A 11 9.03 -10.38 -12.96
N ILE A 12 7.87 -10.83 -13.48
CA ILE A 12 7.25 -12.10 -13.07
C ILE A 12 8.14 -13.28 -13.46
N LEU A 13 8.70 -13.29 -14.68
CA LEU A 13 9.56 -14.37 -15.16
C LEU A 13 10.86 -14.49 -14.34
N THR A 14 11.50 -13.35 -14.07
CA THR A 14 12.69 -13.26 -13.21
C THR A 14 12.37 -13.68 -11.77
N GLY A 15 11.25 -13.23 -11.22
CA GLY A 15 10.78 -13.62 -9.89
C GLY A 15 10.48 -15.12 -9.78
N TYR A 16 9.94 -15.72 -10.85
CA TYR A 16 9.67 -17.16 -10.90
C TYR A 16 10.97 -17.97 -10.93
N LEU A 17 11.99 -17.54 -11.68
CA LEU A 17 13.29 -18.21 -11.74
C LEU A 17 14.06 -18.10 -10.42
N PHE A 18 13.90 -16.98 -9.70
CA PHE A 18 14.50 -16.74 -8.37
C PHE A 18 13.73 -17.39 -7.20
N ARG A 19 12.61 -18.07 -7.46
CA ARG A 19 11.80 -18.73 -6.42
C ARG A 19 12.51 -19.86 -5.67
N LYS A 20 13.60 -20.41 -6.23
CA LYS A 20 14.33 -21.55 -5.64
C LYS A 20 15.25 -21.17 -4.48
N THR A 21 15.59 -19.90 -4.32
CA THR A 21 16.41 -19.41 -3.21
C THR A 21 15.51 -18.88 -2.08
N SER A 22 15.78 -19.29 -0.83
CA SER A 22 15.06 -18.86 0.40
C SER A 22 15.11 -17.34 0.71
N PHE A 23 15.47 -16.50 -0.27
CA PHE A 23 15.50 -15.05 -0.20
C PHE A 23 14.13 -14.39 -0.02
N VAL A 24 13.05 -15.16 -0.14
CA VAL A 24 11.66 -14.71 0.13
C VAL A 24 11.50 -14.10 1.53
N LYS A 25 12.30 -14.53 2.51
CA LYS A 25 12.25 -13.96 3.88
C LYS A 25 12.74 -12.52 3.97
N TYR A 26 13.56 -12.06 3.02
CA TYR A 26 14.11 -10.70 3.00
C TYR A 26 13.32 -9.74 2.10
N THR A 27 12.28 -10.22 1.42
CA THR A 27 11.51 -9.40 0.48
C THR A 27 10.69 -8.32 1.20
N SER A 28 10.07 -8.64 2.34
CA SER A 28 9.31 -7.66 3.13
C SER A 28 10.17 -6.46 3.56
N PRO A 29 11.35 -6.66 4.18
CA PRO A 29 12.18 -5.53 4.58
C PRO A 29 12.77 -4.75 3.44
N LEU A 30 13.17 -5.46 2.38
CA LEU A 30 13.71 -4.81 1.20
C LEU A 30 12.67 -3.90 0.54
N LEU A 31 11.40 -4.31 0.52
CA LEU A 31 10.31 -3.53 -0.06
C LEU A 31 9.99 -2.29 0.78
N SER A 32 10.00 -2.41 2.12
CA SER A 32 9.86 -1.28 3.04
C SER A 32 10.94 -0.23 2.81
N VAL A 33 12.21 -0.64 2.81
CA VAL A 33 13.36 0.24 2.56
C VAL A 33 13.28 0.87 1.17
N VAL A 34 12.88 0.12 0.15
CA VAL A 34 12.72 0.66 -1.21
C VAL A 34 11.60 1.69 -1.28
N ILE A 35 10.45 1.46 -0.64
CA ILE A 35 9.35 2.43 -0.64
C ILE A 35 9.80 3.71 0.05
N MET A 36 10.46 3.61 1.22
CA MET A 36 11.02 4.76 1.91
C MET A 36 11.97 5.55 1.00
N LEU A 37 12.90 4.85 0.32
CA LEU A 37 13.86 5.47 -0.57
C LEU A 37 13.20 6.11 -1.80
N LEU A 38 12.19 5.45 -2.39
CA LEU A 38 11.42 5.96 -3.52
C LEU A 38 10.58 7.17 -3.13
N LEU A 39 9.92 7.16 -1.97
CA LEU A 39 9.18 8.30 -1.45
C LEU A 39 10.11 9.47 -1.15
N PHE A 40 11.30 9.21 -0.60
CA PHE A 40 12.31 10.23 -0.40
C PHE A 40 12.80 10.84 -1.71
N PHE A 41 13.16 10.00 -2.68
CA PHE A 41 13.57 10.47 -4.02
C PHE A 41 12.46 11.27 -4.70
N LEU A 42 11.22 10.82 -4.56
CA LEU A 42 10.06 11.53 -5.07
C LEU A 42 9.92 12.90 -4.41
N GLY A 43 10.06 12.99 -3.10
CA GLY A 43 10.07 14.25 -2.36
C GLY A 43 11.16 15.21 -2.82
N VAL A 44 12.41 14.72 -2.95
CA VAL A 44 13.55 15.54 -3.43
C VAL A 44 13.36 15.97 -4.88
N SER A 45 12.91 15.08 -5.75
CA SER A 45 12.70 15.35 -7.18
C SER A 45 11.61 16.41 -7.39
N VAL A 46 10.51 16.30 -6.65
CA VAL A 46 9.39 17.26 -6.68
C VAL A 46 9.79 18.59 -6.02
N GLY A 47 10.53 18.55 -4.91
CA GLY A 47 10.93 19.74 -4.14
C GLY A 47 12.05 20.57 -4.75
N SER A 48 12.97 19.95 -5.51
CA SER A 48 14.08 20.65 -6.17
C SER A 48 13.62 21.48 -7.40
N ASN A 49 12.43 21.19 -7.93
CA ASN A 49 11.91 21.86 -9.11
C ASN A 49 11.05 23.09 -8.73
N LYS A 50 11.57 24.30 -8.96
CA LYS A 50 10.86 25.56 -8.65
C LYS A 50 9.54 25.74 -9.41
N GLN A 51 9.38 25.11 -10.57
CA GLN A 51 8.11 25.14 -11.29
C GLN A 51 7.09 24.18 -10.66
N VAL A 52 7.54 23.03 -10.16
CA VAL A 52 6.67 22.11 -9.44
C VAL A 52 6.24 22.74 -8.12
N ILE A 53 7.14 23.37 -7.35
CA ILE A 53 6.79 23.98 -6.07
C ILE A 53 5.85 25.20 -6.22
N SER A 54 5.97 25.99 -7.29
CA SER A 54 5.08 27.12 -7.54
C SER A 54 3.68 26.67 -7.94
N ASN A 55 3.57 25.58 -8.71
CA ASN A 55 2.31 24.96 -9.07
C ASN A 55 1.77 24.01 -7.99
N PHE A 56 2.59 23.62 -7.01
CA PHE A 56 2.22 22.73 -5.92
C PHE A 56 1.09 23.30 -5.07
N SER A 57 1.01 24.63 -4.91
CA SER A 57 -0.12 25.23 -4.21
C SER A 57 -1.46 24.99 -4.95
N GLY A 58 -1.45 24.96 -6.28
CA GLY A 58 -2.63 24.64 -7.10
C GLY A 58 -2.91 23.14 -7.12
N ILE A 59 -1.91 22.35 -7.51
CA ILE A 59 -2.00 20.89 -7.62
C ILE A 59 -2.29 20.24 -6.26
N GLY A 60 -1.72 20.78 -5.18
CA GLY A 60 -1.93 20.29 -3.82
C GLY A 60 -3.35 20.52 -3.32
N LEU A 61 -3.96 21.66 -3.66
CA LEU A 61 -5.35 21.94 -3.31
C LEU A 61 -6.32 21.05 -4.11
N GLU A 62 -6.09 20.91 -5.42
CA GLU A 62 -6.84 19.95 -6.25
C GLU A 62 -6.67 18.52 -5.74
N ALA A 63 -5.46 18.09 -5.42
CA ALA A 63 -5.16 16.76 -4.92
C ALA A 63 -5.82 16.51 -3.56
N LEU A 64 -5.86 17.52 -2.67
CA LEU A 64 -6.54 17.42 -1.39
C LEU A 64 -8.05 17.27 -1.59
N LEU A 65 -8.65 18.09 -2.46
CA LEU A 65 -10.07 18.00 -2.75
C LEU A 65 -10.44 16.67 -3.43
N LEU A 66 -9.58 16.17 -4.34
CA LEU A 66 -9.72 14.87 -4.98
C LEU A 66 -9.58 13.72 -3.98
N THR A 67 -8.62 13.81 -3.05
CA THR A 67 -8.39 12.77 -2.04
C THR A 67 -9.55 12.72 -1.06
N VAL A 68 -10.00 13.87 -0.56
CA VAL A 68 -11.14 13.96 0.37
C VAL A 68 -12.42 13.55 -0.34
N GLY A 69 -12.71 14.11 -1.51
CA GLY A 69 -13.89 13.78 -2.30
C GLY A 69 -13.90 12.31 -2.75
N GLY A 70 -12.76 11.78 -3.20
CA GLY A 70 -12.60 10.39 -3.62
C GLY A 70 -12.71 9.41 -2.45
N THR A 71 -12.09 9.71 -1.30
CA THR A 71 -12.18 8.86 -0.10
C THR A 71 -13.59 8.89 0.49
N LEU A 72 -14.19 10.07 0.64
CA LEU A 72 -15.56 10.22 1.13
C LEU A 72 -16.56 9.56 0.17
N GLY A 73 -16.41 9.81 -1.14
CA GLY A 73 -17.22 9.19 -2.17
C GLY A 73 -17.11 7.66 -2.15
N SER A 74 -15.89 7.13 -2.04
CA SER A 74 -15.63 5.69 -1.92
C SER A 74 -16.29 5.10 -0.66
N LEU A 75 -16.15 5.76 0.50
CA LEU A 75 -16.74 5.30 1.75
C LEU A 75 -18.28 5.33 1.72
N ILE A 76 -18.86 6.41 1.16
CA ILE A 76 -20.32 6.54 1.00
C ILE A 76 -20.84 5.49 0.03
N CYS A 77 -20.20 5.30 -1.11
CA CYS A 77 -20.55 4.27 -2.09
C CYS A 77 -20.43 2.87 -1.48
N ALA A 78 -19.35 2.56 -0.77
CA ALA A 78 -19.18 1.28 -0.09
C ALA A 78 -20.30 1.04 0.93
N LYS A 79 -20.65 2.05 1.73
CA LYS A 79 -21.75 1.95 2.69
C LYS A 79 -23.11 1.78 2.01
N TRP A 80 -23.33 2.47 0.89
CA TRP A 80 -24.57 2.40 0.12
C TRP A 80 -24.74 1.05 -0.59
N VAL A 81 -23.67 0.55 -1.22
CA VAL A 81 -23.62 -0.79 -1.81
C VAL A 81 -23.86 -1.85 -0.74
N PHE A 82 -23.17 -1.77 0.40
CA PHE A 82 -23.40 -2.69 1.51
C PHE A 82 -24.84 -2.64 2.00
N ALA A 83 -25.41 -1.46 2.23
CA ALA A 83 -26.80 -1.30 2.66
C ALA A 83 -27.78 -1.89 1.62
N ARG A 84 -27.56 -1.66 0.32
CA ARG A 84 -28.43 -2.18 -0.75
C ARG A 84 -28.32 -3.70 -0.91
N PHE A 85 -27.11 -4.25 -0.80
CA PHE A 85 -26.84 -5.67 -0.99
C PHE A 85 -27.20 -6.50 0.26
N PHE A 86 -27.05 -5.94 1.46
CA PHE A 86 -27.36 -6.62 2.73
C PHE A 86 -28.78 -6.35 3.26
N ALA A 87 -29.51 -5.32 2.79
CA ALA A 87 -30.91 -5.08 3.19
C ALA A 87 -31.89 -6.21 2.81
N GLY A 88 -31.47 -7.19 2.01
CA GLY A 88 -32.26 -8.37 1.66
C GLY A 88 -32.16 -9.57 2.62
N LYS A 89 -31.27 -9.55 3.64
CA LYS A 89 -31.16 -10.63 4.63
C LYS A 89 -31.06 -10.10 6.05
N LYS A 90 -32.22 -9.78 6.63
CA LYS A 90 -32.40 -9.87 8.08
C LYS A 90 -32.32 -11.35 8.46
N ASN A 91 -31.60 -11.67 9.55
CA ASN A 91 -31.38 -12.98 10.20
C ASN A 91 -30.05 -13.70 9.89
N ARG A 92 -28.95 -13.24 10.47
CA ARG A 92 -28.24 -13.96 11.57
C ARG A 92 -27.01 -13.17 12.01
N SER A 93 -27.03 -12.81 13.29
CA SER A 93 -25.88 -12.62 14.18
C SER A 93 -24.71 -11.80 13.65
N GLU A 94 -24.51 -10.65 14.28
CA GLU A 94 -23.17 -10.12 14.55
C GLU A 94 -22.18 -11.27 14.75
N GLN A 95 -21.27 -11.43 13.78
CA GLN A 95 -19.88 -11.51 14.19
C GLN A 95 -19.23 -10.20 13.76
N PRO A 96 -18.54 -9.52 14.68
CA PRO A 96 -17.72 -8.37 14.35
C PRO A 96 -16.74 -8.80 13.27
N SER A 97 -16.44 -7.91 12.33
CA SER A 97 -15.29 -8.06 11.45
C SER A 97 -14.14 -8.67 12.25
N PRO A 98 -13.40 -9.68 11.73
CA PRO A 98 -12.17 -10.11 12.35
C PRO A 98 -11.17 -8.95 12.23
N VAL A 99 -11.32 -7.97 13.11
CA VAL A 99 -10.31 -7.01 13.52
C VAL A 99 -9.47 -7.76 14.54
N ASN A 100 -8.67 -8.72 14.08
CA ASN A 100 -7.54 -9.22 14.84
C ASN A 100 -6.50 -9.83 13.90
N ASN A 101 -5.35 -9.16 13.82
CA ASN A 101 -4.03 -9.74 13.54
C ASN A 101 -3.48 -9.79 12.11
N LEU A 102 -4.00 -9.05 11.11
CA LEU A 102 -3.30 -9.00 9.80
C LEU A 102 -3.17 -7.62 9.13
N SER A 103 -3.68 -6.55 9.75
CA SER A 103 -3.45 -5.17 9.28
C SER A 103 -2.52 -4.36 10.18
N ARG A 104 -1.96 -4.96 11.24
CA ARG A 104 -0.88 -4.35 12.04
C ARG A 104 0.53 -4.71 11.54
N CYS A 105 0.64 -5.42 10.42
CA CYS A 105 1.93 -5.81 9.82
C CYS A 105 2.31 -4.89 8.65
N SER A 106 1.95 -3.60 8.74
CA SER A 106 2.48 -2.54 7.88
C SER A 106 3.17 -1.43 8.66
N GLU A 107 3.24 -1.56 9.99
CA GLU A 107 3.99 -0.67 10.91
C GLU A 107 4.58 -1.53 12.03
N GLU A 108 5.68 -2.24 11.77
CA GLU A 108 6.73 -2.62 12.74
C GLU A 108 7.71 -3.53 12.01
N GLU A 109 8.57 -2.89 11.24
CA GLU A 109 9.85 -3.47 10.88
C GLU A 109 10.91 -2.59 11.51
N ASP A 110 11.15 -2.79 12.80
CA ASP A 110 12.49 -2.78 13.35
C ASP A 110 12.47 -3.43 14.73
N ASP A 111 13.63 -3.84 15.15
CA ASP A 111 13.98 -4.32 16.49
C ASP A 111 13.75 -5.80 16.87
N GLN A 112 14.93 -6.40 17.06
CA GLN A 112 15.23 -7.34 18.13
C GLN A 112 15.13 -8.83 17.82
N LYS A 113 15.95 -9.23 16.83
CA LYS A 113 16.53 -10.57 16.77
C LYS A 113 17.68 -10.67 17.79
N GLU A 114 17.38 -10.65 19.09
CA GLU A 114 18.36 -10.95 20.13
C GLU A 114 17.93 -12.16 20.97
N ASN A 115 18.92 -13.04 21.18
CA ASN A 115 19.00 -14.07 22.21
C ASN A 115 18.53 -15.50 21.87
N LYS A 116 19.50 -16.27 21.36
CA LYS A 116 19.69 -17.70 21.64
C LYS A 116 20.01 -17.87 23.14
N PRO A 117 19.32 -18.76 23.86
CA PRO A 117 20.03 -19.88 24.52
C PRO A 117 19.30 -21.21 24.24
N THR A 118 19.99 -22.22 23.70
CA THR A 118 20.49 -23.37 24.47
C THR A 118 19.41 -24.13 25.25
N LEU A 119 19.03 -25.29 24.72
CA LEU A 119 19.36 -26.56 25.36
C LEU A 119 19.74 -27.58 24.29
#